data_AF-A0A402DDB6-F1
#
_entry.id   AF-A0A402DDB6-F1
#
_cell.length_a   1.000
_cell.length_b   1.000
_cell.length_c   1.000
_cell.angle_alpha   90.00
_cell.angle_beta   90.00
_cell.angle_gamma   90.00
#
_symmetry.space_group_name_H-M   'P 1'
#
loop_
_entity.id
_entity.type
_entity.pdbx_description
1 polymer ?
#
loop_
_entity_poly.entity_id
_entity_poly.type
_entity_poly.pdbx_seq_one_letter_code
_entity_poly.pdbx_strand_id
1 'polypeptide(L)'
;MTSTDQSQPLPRDDYFHYQNCWYPVLFVQDWQKNPYSFSLYGQPLLIFRDQQGKWGCLLDRCPHRLAKLSTGQMIAGRLECLYHGWQFETDGKCSHIPQLPVNTPIPRNAKVKSYGVVERQGVLWIWLGEEETAKESDIPIIKDLEDPNCVHTDYLIDFPYEQGYLLENLLDPAHVNISHDRSEFGAKRENAQPLAFQILEISARGIRSQWRNSRNPQESWKYLDFIAPNLVHYRFSLPNPHWCAGLALYGISLGQGRSRLLVRRYQNFAVNSRQYRWRWLEHLRQSRILEDDLPLIQSQQQMVEKSRDSLQKLYLPLKSSDALVIELRQWFDRYGDSFPYYQGYTSQRTTAIDLSDPLPLDRYSRHTVHCRTCSAAHENMVKTKQIAILMGILLALLAILSPNQSIYQITALIFAILALAIAIAANYTRTKFERTHEKKAHTKLQ
;
A
#
# COMPACT_ATOMS: atom_id res chain seq x y z
N MET A 1 -35.05 17.19 -41.43
CA MET A 1 -34.82 17.06 -39.98
C MET A 1 -34.10 15.74 -39.77
N THR A 2 -32.79 15.75 -39.90
CA THR A 2 -31.91 14.59 -39.84
C THR A 2 -31.48 14.36 -38.41
N SER A 3 -31.90 13.23 -37.86
CA SER A 3 -31.42 12.67 -36.60
C SER A 3 -30.07 11.99 -36.78
N THR A 4 -29.43 11.76 -35.63
CA THR A 4 -28.39 10.76 -35.34
C THR A 4 -27.03 10.96 -36.02
N ASP A 5 -26.14 11.69 -35.34
CA ASP A 5 -24.71 11.39 -35.40
C ASP A 5 -24.40 10.41 -34.25
N GLN A 6 -24.17 9.16 -34.64
CA GLN A 6 -23.72 8.09 -33.75
C GLN A 6 -22.21 8.26 -33.60
N SER A 7 -21.77 8.62 -32.40
CA SER A 7 -20.37 8.56 -31.99
C SER A 7 -19.82 7.16 -32.26
N GLN A 8 -18.98 7.03 -33.28
CA GLN A 8 -18.25 5.80 -33.55
C GLN A 8 -17.39 5.45 -32.32
N PRO A 9 -17.36 4.19 -31.86
CA PRO A 9 -16.45 3.79 -30.79
C PRO A 9 -15.00 3.94 -31.28
N LEU A 10 -14.17 4.61 -30.48
CA LEU A 10 -12.74 4.73 -30.72
C LEU A 10 -12.08 3.34 -30.86
N PRO A 11 -10.98 3.22 -31.63
CA PRO A 11 -10.24 1.96 -31.77
C PRO A 11 -9.86 1.35 -30.40
N ARG A 12 -9.90 0.01 -30.28
CA ARG A 12 -9.71 -0.72 -29.02
C ARG A 12 -8.42 -0.42 -28.25
N ASP A 13 -7.38 0.11 -28.90
CA ASP A 13 -6.09 0.43 -28.26
C ASP A 13 -6.05 1.82 -27.58
N ASP A 14 -7.06 2.67 -27.82
CA ASP A 14 -7.16 4.02 -27.24
C ASP A 14 -8.09 4.11 -26.01
N TYR A 15 -8.80 3.03 -25.68
CA TYR A 15 -9.78 3.03 -24.58
C TYR A 15 -9.26 2.33 -23.32
N PHE A 16 -9.29 3.02 -22.18
CA PHE A 16 -8.93 2.47 -20.87
C PHE A 16 -10.16 2.25 -19.99
N HIS A 17 -10.31 1.05 -19.43
CA HIS A 17 -11.37 0.73 -18.47
C HIS A 17 -10.79 0.24 -17.15
N TYR A 18 -10.91 1.03 -16.07
CA TYR A 18 -10.27 0.73 -14.79
C TYR A 18 -10.63 -0.65 -14.22
N GLN A 19 -11.87 -1.14 -14.42
CA GLN A 19 -12.24 -2.47 -13.91
C GLN A 19 -11.51 -3.62 -14.63
N ASN A 20 -11.09 -3.43 -15.88
CA ASN A 20 -10.45 -4.46 -16.70
C ASN A 20 -8.93 -4.44 -16.49
N CYS A 21 -8.51 -4.42 -15.23
CA CYS A 21 -7.12 -4.34 -14.81
C CYS A 21 -6.89 -5.22 -13.57
N TRP A 22 -5.65 -5.69 -13.43
CA TRP A 22 -5.20 -6.37 -12.21
C TRP A 22 -4.69 -5.36 -11.18
N TYR A 23 -5.19 -5.49 -9.95
CA TYR A 23 -4.83 -4.65 -8.82
C TYR A 23 -4.08 -5.45 -7.77
N PRO A 24 -2.84 -5.08 -7.41
CA PRO A 24 -2.11 -5.72 -6.32
C PRO A 24 -2.63 -5.19 -4.99
N VAL A 25 -3.16 -6.05 -4.12
CA VAL A 25 -3.85 -5.59 -2.90
C VAL A 25 -3.09 -5.89 -1.61
N LEU A 26 -2.30 -6.97 -1.61
CA LEU A 26 -1.60 -7.48 -0.44
C LEU A 26 -0.44 -8.39 -0.85
N PHE A 27 0.66 -8.36 -0.11
CA PHE A 27 1.71 -9.37 -0.20
C PHE A 27 1.29 -10.63 0.56
N VAL A 28 1.43 -11.81 -0.05
CA VAL A 28 1.00 -13.09 0.55
C VAL A 28 1.66 -13.33 1.91
N GLN A 29 2.93 -12.94 2.06
CA GLN A 29 3.67 -13.03 3.33
C GLN A 29 3.08 -12.20 4.48
N ASP A 30 2.28 -11.17 4.16
CA ASP A 30 1.60 -10.30 5.11
C ASP A 30 0.13 -10.69 5.33
N TRP A 31 -0.31 -11.83 4.79
CA TRP A 31 -1.61 -12.43 5.10
C TRP A 31 -1.68 -12.86 6.57
N GLN A 32 -2.56 -12.20 7.34
CA GLN A 32 -2.66 -12.38 8.79
C GLN A 32 -4.04 -12.88 9.27
N LYS A 33 -5.10 -12.58 8.51
CA LYS A 33 -6.48 -12.84 8.92
C LYS A 33 -7.24 -13.50 7.78
N ASN A 34 -8.05 -14.50 8.09
CA ASN A 34 -8.93 -15.18 7.15
C ASN A 34 -10.37 -15.13 7.69
N PRO A 35 -11.28 -14.32 7.12
CA PRO A 35 -11.15 -13.47 5.93
C PRO A 35 -10.42 -12.12 6.18
N TYR A 36 -9.89 -11.52 5.11
CA TYR A 36 -9.25 -10.19 5.07
C TYR A 36 -10.13 -9.19 4.32
N SER A 37 -10.46 -8.06 4.93
CA SER A 37 -11.30 -7.00 4.35
C SER A 37 -10.43 -5.89 3.75
N PHE A 38 -10.85 -5.33 2.63
CA PHE A 38 -10.25 -4.18 1.97
C PHE A 38 -11.27 -3.52 1.05
N SER A 39 -10.86 -2.49 0.33
CA SER A 39 -11.69 -1.88 -0.70
C SER A 39 -10.85 -1.51 -1.91
N LEU A 40 -11.49 -1.48 -3.08
CA LEU A 40 -10.91 -0.97 -4.32
C LEU A 40 -11.90 -0.02 -4.96
N TYR A 41 -11.47 1.23 -5.17
CA TYR A 41 -12.34 2.32 -5.63
C TYR A 41 -13.65 2.44 -4.83
N GLY A 42 -13.59 2.27 -3.52
CA GLY A 42 -14.75 2.33 -2.62
C GLY A 42 -15.63 1.08 -2.61
N GLN A 43 -15.40 0.10 -3.49
CA GLN A 43 -16.12 -1.18 -3.44
C GLN A 43 -15.59 -2.04 -2.28
N PRO A 44 -16.44 -2.48 -1.33
CA PRO A 44 -16.01 -3.27 -0.19
C PRO A 44 -15.78 -4.72 -0.63
N LEU A 45 -14.56 -5.21 -0.46
CA LEU A 45 -14.13 -6.53 -0.89
C LEU A 45 -13.53 -7.30 0.27
N LEU A 46 -13.56 -8.63 0.17
CA LEU A 46 -12.80 -9.49 1.05
C LEU A 46 -12.07 -10.53 0.24
N ILE A 47 -10.92 -10.96 0.77
CA ILE A 47 -10.25 -12.18 0.34
C ILE A 47 -10.39 -13.20 1.46
N PHE A 48 -10.44 -14.46 1.10
CA PHE A 48 -10.27 -15.57 2.02
C PHE A 48 -9.58 -16.74 1.32
N ARG A 49 -9.11 -17.69 2.11
CA ARG A 49 -8.47 -18.92 1.62
C ARG A 49 -9.24 -20.12 2.14
N ASP A 50 -9.64 -21.02 1.26
CA ASP A 50 -10.31 -22.26 1.66
C ASP A 50 -9.32 -23.29 2.24
N GLN A 51 -9.84 -24.45 2.63
CA GLN A 51 -9.02 -25.53 3.21
C GLN A 51 -8.09 -26.21 2.20
N GLN A 52 -8.39 -26.09 0.90
CA GLN A 52 -7.56 -26.60 -0.19
C GLN A 52 -6.47 -25.59 -0.58
N GLY A 53 -6.45 -24.42 0.05
CA GLY A 53 -5.48 -23.38 -0.22
C GLY A 53 -5.82 -22.51 -1.43
N LYS A 54 -7.03 -22.63 -2.00
CA LYS A 54 -7.50 -21.78 -3.09
C LYS A 54 -7.99 -20.44 -2.53
N TRP A 55 -7.63 -19.37 -3.24
CA TRP A 55 -8.05 -18.01 -2.92
C TRP A 55 -9.44 -17.74 -3.47
N GLY A 56 -10.26 -17.01 -2.69
CA GLY A 56 -11.52 -16.43 -3.14
C GLY A 56 -11.52 -14.93 -2.85
N CYS A 57 -12.04 -14.13 -3.77
CA CYS A 57 -12.30 -12.71 -3.58
C CYS A 57 -13.78 -12.43 -3.80
N LEU A 58 -14.46 -11.89 -2.80
CA LEU A 58 -15.91 -11.66 -2.83
C LEU A 58 -16.24 -10.21 -2.50
N LEU A 59 -17.41 -9.75 -2.96
CA LEU A 59 -18.04 -8.55 -2.42
C LEU A 59 -18.28 -8.76 -0.91
N ASP A 60 -17.83 -7.82 -0.07
CA ASP A 60 -17.92 -7.91 1.39
C ASP A 60 -19.33 -7.54 1.90
N ARG A 61 -20.33 -8.25 1.37
CA ARG A 61 -21.75 -7.98 1.62
C ARG A 61 -22.57 -9.25 1.45
N CYS A 62 -23.16 -9.72 2.54
CA CYS A 62 -24.04 -10.89 2.51
C CYS A 62 -25.32 -10.60 1.69
N PRO A 63 -25.70 -11.42 0.70
CA PRO A 63 -26.89 -11.20 -0.11
C PRO A 63 -28.20 -11.37 0.68
N HIS A 64 -28.16 -11.96 1.87
CA HIS A 64 -29.34 -12.12 2.71
C HIS A 64 -29.83 -10.77 3.27
N ARG A 65 -28.98 -10.05 4.03
CA ARG A 65 -29.33 -8.78 4.71
C ARG A 65 -28.16 -7.81 4.83
N LEU A 66 -27.24 -7.82 3.87
CA LEU A 66 -26.14 -6.87 3.73
C LEU A 66 -25.11 -6.87 4.87
N ALA A 67 -25.14 -7.86 5.77
CA ALA A 67 -24.12 -8.02 6.80
C ALA A 67 -22.72 -8.14 6.18
N LYS A 68 -21.73 -7.49 6.81
CA LYS A 68 -20.32 -7.56 6.40
C LYS A 68 -19.83 -9.01 6.53
N LEU A 69 -19.35 -9.60 5.44
CA LEU A 69 -18.93 -11.00 5.41
C LEU A 69 -17.53 -11.17 6.01
N SER A 70 -16.68 -10.15 5.96
CA SER A 70 -15.32 -10.19 6.50
C SER A 70 -15.24 -10.21 8.03
N THR A 71 -16.36 -9.99 8.73
CA THR A 71 -16.49 -10.24 10.17
C THR A 71 -16.88 -11.69 10.45
N GLY A 72 -17.13 -12.47 9.39
CA GLY A 72 -17.39 -13.89 9.35
C GLY A 72 -16.29 -14.77 9.93
N GLN A 73 -16.53 -16.07 9.83
CA GLN A 73 -15.57 -17.11 10.20
C GLN A 73 -15.45 -18.17 9.11
N MET A 74 -14.35 -18.92 9.11
CA MET A 74 -14.15 -20.04 8.19
C MET A 74 -14.67 -21.34 8.80
N ILE A 75 -15.62 -22.00 8.14
CA ILE A 75 -16.17 -23.30 8.55
C ILE A 75 -15.99 -24.30 7.42
N ALA A 76 -15.20 -25.35 7.65
CA ALA A 76 -14.95 -26.40 6.66
C ALA A 76 -14.52 -25.86 5.27
N GLY A 77 -13.69 -24.80 5.24
CA GLY A 77 -13.22 -24.15 4.01
C GLY A 77 -14.14 -23.09 3.44
N ARG A 78 -15.33 -22.89 4.01
CA ARG A 78 -16.34 -21.93 3.55
C ARG A 78 -16.40 -20.69 4.43
N LEU A 79 -16.73 -19.55 3.83
CA LEU A 79 -16.95 -18.31 4.55
C LEU A 79 -18.35 -18.26 5.13
N GLU A 80 -18.48 -18.29 6.44
CA GLU A 80 -19.76 -18.20 7.15
C GLU A 80 -20.05 -16.75 7.59
N CYS A 81 -21.24 -16.26 7.23
CA CYS A 81 -21.75 -14.99 7.72
C CYS A 81 -22.21 -15.11 9.19
N LEU A 82 -21.62 -14.33 10.11
CA LEU A 82 -21.98 -14.36 11.54
C LEU A 82 -23.42 -13.90 11.85
N TYR A 83 -24.16 -13.34 10.89
CA TYR A 83 -25.53 -12.93 11.18
C TYR A 83 -26.51 -14.11 11.22
N HIS A 84 -26.48 -14.99 10.21
CA HIS A 84 -27.43 -16.11 10.10
C HIS A 84 -26.78 -17.42 9.67
N GLY A 85 -25.45 -17.51 9.62
CA GLY A 85 -24.73 -18.74 9.31
C GLY A 85 -24.78 -19.19 7.85
N TRP A 86 -25.16 -18.31 6.91
CA TRP A 86 -25.05 -18.62 5.48
C TRP A 86 -23.58 -18.78 5.11
N GLN A 87 -23.25 -19.88 4.43
CA GLN A 87 -21.87 -20.22 4.06
C GLN A 87 -21.67 -20.10 2.56
N PHE A 88 -20.52 -19.53 2.16
CA PHE A 88 -20.16 -19.23 0.78
C PHE A 88 -18.82 -19.85 0.40
N GLU A 89 -18.74 -20.39 -0.82
CA GLU A 89 -17.53 -20.92 -1.44
C GLU A 89 -16.67 -19.80 -2.08
N THR A 90 -15.48 -20.15 -2.56
CA THR A 90 -14.54 -19.19 -3.20
C THR A 90 -15.10 -18.51 -4.45
N ASP A 91 -16.05 -19.13 -5.14
CA ASP A 91 -16.79 -18.59 -6.29
C ASP A 91 -18.05 -17.79 -5.91
N GLY A 92 -18.26 -17.58 -4.60
CA GLY A 92 -19.38 -16.83 -4.04
C GLY A 92 -20.69 -17.61 -3.97
N LYS A 93 -20.74 -18.86 -4.43
CA LYS A 93 -21.94 -19.70 -4.34
C LYS A 93 -22.27 -20.00 -2.88
N CYS A 94 -23.52 -19.82 -2.48
CA CYS A 94 -23.98 -20.28 -1.17
C CYS A 94 -24.11 -21.81 -1.17
N SER A 95 -23.43 -22.47 -0.24
CA SER A 95 -23.43 -23.93 -0.13
C SER A 95 -24.11 -24.43 1.16
N HIS A 96 -24.43 -23.54 2.10
CA HIS A 96 -25.17 -23.90 3.30
C HIS A 96 -26.01 -22.74 3.84
N ILE A 97 -27.26 -23.04 4.22
CA ILE A 97 -28.18 -22.12 4.91
C ILE A 97 -28.78 -22.88 6.10
N PRO A 98 -28.42 -22.55 7.36
CA PRO A 98 -28.86 -23.33 8.50
C PRO A 98 -30.39 -23.30 8.73
N GLN A 99 -31.05 -22.22 8.34
CA GLN A 99 -32.51 -22.05 8.53
C GLN A 99 -33.34 -22.64 7.38
N LEU A 100 -32.70 -23.26 6.38
CA LEU A 100 -33.40 -23.83 5.24
C LEU A 100 -33.97 -25.21 5.62
N PRO A 101 -35.27 -25.47 5.43
CA PRO A 101 -35.86 -26.76 5.77
C PRO A 101 -35.16 -27.92 5.05
N VAL A 102 -35.11 -29.07 5.71
CA VAL A 102 -34.57 -30.31 5.13
C VAL A 102 -35.25 -30.59 3.78
N ASN A 103 -34.47 -30.99 2.78
CA ASN A 103 -34.90 -31.24 1.39
C ASN A 103 -35.34 -30.00 0.58
N THR A 104 -35.15 -28.78 1.09
CA THR A 104 -35.36 -27.57 0.29
C THR A 104 -34.05 -27.18 -0.40
N PRO A 105 -34.04 -26.93 -1.73
CA PRO A 105 -32.84 -26.48 -2.43
C PRO A 105 -32.48 -25.04 -2.05
N ILE A 106 -31.18 -24.75 -1.99
CA ILE A 106 -30.69 -23.38 -1.82
C ILE A 106 -31.16 -22.53 -3.01
N PRO A 107 -31.70 -21.31 -2.78
CA PRO A 107 -32.12 -20.41 -3.86
C PRO A 107 -30.99 -20.12 -4.84
N ARG A 108 -31.27 -20.13 -6.15
CA ARG A 108 -30.24 -19.90 -7.19
C ARG A 108 -29.56 -18.53 -7.10
N ASN A 109 -30.26 -17.54 -6.57
CA ASN A 109 -29.76 -16.18 -6.34
C ASN A 109 -29.02 -16.02 -4.99
N ALA A 110 -28.91 -17.07 -4.17
CA ALA A 110 -28.04 -17.09 -3.00
C ALA A 110 -26.57 -17.18 -3.43
N LYS A 111 -26.07 -16.08 -4.01
CA LYS A 111 -24.70 -15.95 -4.50
C LYS A 111 -24.17 -14.57 -4.13
N VAL A 112 -22.92 -14.51 -3.70
CA VAL A 112 -22.14 -13.27 -3.57
C VAL A 112 -21.36 -13.06 -4.87
N LYS A 113 -21.22 -11.82 -5.33
CA LYS A 113 -20.36 -11.52 -6.48
C LYS A 113 -18.91 -11.92 -6.16
N SER A 114 -18.33 -12.78 -7.00
CA SER A 114 -16.91 -13.14 -6.99
C SER A 114 -16.11 -12.23 -7.92
N TYR A 115 -14.80 -12.18 -7.68
CA TYR A 115 -13.83 -11.44 -8.47
C TYR A 115 -12.63 -12.35 -8.74
N GLY A 116 -12.01 -12.17 -9.91
CA GLY A 116 -10.80 -12.90 -10.26
C GLY A 116 -9.69 -12.63 -9.26
N VAL A 117 -9.04 -13.69 -8.77
CA VAL A 117 -7.92 -13.61 -7.82
C VAL A 117 -6.77 -14.51 -8.29
N VAL A 118 -5.58 -13.94 -8.36
CA VAL A 118 -4.35 -14.65 -8.74
C VAL A 118 -3.25 -14.32 -7.76
N GLU A 119 -2.52 -15.36 -7.34
CA GLU A 119 -1.25 -15.21 -6.64
C GLU A 119 -0.10 -15.23 -7.65
N ARG A 120 0.60 -14.10 -7.82
CA ARG A 120 1.73 -13.98 -8.76
C ARG A 120 2.83 -13.11 -8.17
N GLN A 121 4.08 -13.57 -8.25
CA GLN A 121 5.26 -12.91 -7.65
C GLN A 121 5.07 -12.58 -6.14
N GLY A 122 4.40 -13.46 -5.38
CA GLY A 122 4.15 -13.26 -3.95
C GLY A 122 3.14 -12.15 -3.62
N VAL A 123 2.38 -11.68 -4.61
CA VAL A 123 1.35 -10.65 -4.50
C VAL A 123 -0.01 -11.27 -4.83
N LEU A 124 -1.04 -10.89 -4.08
CA LEU A 124 -2.44 -11.17 -4.42
C LEU A 124 -2.95 -10.08 -5.36
N TRP A 125 -3.35 -10.49 -6.55
CA TRP A 125 -3.89 -9.65 -7.61
C TRP A 125 -5.38 -9.86 -7.74
N ILE A 126 -6.15 -8.77 -7.79
CA ILE A 126 -7.60 -8.79 -7.93
C ILE A 126 -8.01 -8.16 -9.26
N TRP A 127 -8.88 -8.83 -9.99
CA TRP A 127 -9.53 -8.31 -11.21
C TRP A 127 -10.94 -7.82 -10.87
N LEU A 128 -11.22 -6.54 -11.15
CA LEU A 128 -12.51 -5.92 -10.79
C LEU A 128 -13.61 -6.13 -11.84
N GLY A 129 -13.23 -6.42 -13.08
CA GLY A 129 -14.14 -6.69 -14.19
C GLY A 129 -14.78 -8.08 -14.08
N GLU A 130 -15.40 -8.52 -15.17
CA GLU A 130 -15.98 -9.87 -15.24
C GLU A 130 -14.87 -10.93 -15.21
N GLU A 131 -15.04 -11.96 -14.37
CA GLU A 131 -14.03 -12.97 -14.06
C GLU A 131 -13.54 -13.71 -15.32
N GLU A 132 -14.44 -13.97 -16.26
CA GLU A 132 -14.15 -14.66 -17.53
C GLU A 132 -13.25 -13.84 -18.47
N THR A 133 -13.15 -12.52 -18.24
CA THR A 133 -12.29 -11.64 -19.02
C THR A 133 -10.89 -11.50 -18.43
N ALA A 134 -10.68 -11.99 -17.21
CA ALA A 134 -9.44 -11.84 -16.48
C ALA A 134 -8.37 -12.78 -17.06
N LYS A 135 -7.34 -12.20 -17.69
CA LYS A 135 -6.19 -12.96 -18.20
C LYS A 135 -4.99 -12.73 -17.30
N GLU A 136 -4.44 -13.79 -16.73
CA GLU A 136 -3.23 -13.70 -15.88
C GLU A 136 -2.04 -13.06 -16.63
N SER A 137 -1.96 -13.23 -17.95
CA SER A 137 -0.92 -12.61 -18.80
C SER A 137 -0.91 -11.08 -18.76
N ASP A 138 -2.01 -10.47 -18.33
CA ASP A 138 -2.17 -9.01 -18.30
C ASP A 138 -1.64 -8.42 -16.97
N ILE A 139 -1.20 -9.25 -16.02
CA ILE A 139 -0.52 -8.79 -14.81
C ILE A 139 0.83 -8.15 -15.20
N PRO A 140 1.12 -6.91 -14.78
CA PRO A 140 2.40 -6.26 -15.05
C PRO A 140 3.51 -6.86 -14.18
N ILE A 141 4.07 -7.99 -14.62
CA ILE A 141 5.15 -8.68 -13.92
C ILE A 141 6.47 -7.89 -14.00
N ILE A 142 7.23 -7.91 -12.90
CA ILE A 142 8.59 -7.39 -12.87
C ILE A 142 9.54 -8.51 -13.28
N LYS A 143 10.02 -8.49 -14.52
CA LYS A 143 10.84 -9.57 -15.10
C LYS A 143 12.07 -9.92 -14.26
N ASP A 144 12.71 -8.92 -13.66
CA ASP A 144 13.91 -9.10 -12.83
C ASP A 144 13.65 -9.99 -11.60
N LEU A 145 12.40 -10.10 -11.14
CA LEU A 145 12.03 -10.97 -10.01
C LEU A 145 11.91 -12.45 -10.39
N GLU A 146 11.92 -12.78 -11.68
CA GLU A 146 11.94 -14.17 -12.15
C GLU A 146 13.37 -14.76 -12.07
N ASP A 147 14.41 -13.94 -11.91
CA ASP A 147 15.76 -14.39 -11.60
C ASP A 147 15.82 -14.89 -10.14
N PRO A 148 16.17 -16.17 -9.89
CA PRO A 148 16.31 -16.71 -8.53
C PRO A 148 17.33 -15.97 -7.66
N ASN A 149 18.28 -15.25 -8.24
CA ASN A 149 19.28 -14.46 -7.53
C ASN A 149 18.76 -13.07 -7.12
N CYS A 150 17.61 -12.67 -7.64
CA CYS A 150 17.00 -11.38 -7.34
C CYS A 150 16.27 -11.45 -5.99
N VAL A 151 16.78 -10.69 -5.02
CA VAL A 151 16.13 -10.53 -3.73
C VAL A 151 15.29 -9.27 -3.71
N HIS A 152 14.20 -9.29 -2.93
CA HIS A 152 13.32 -8.14 -2.79
C HIS A 152 12.90 -7.89 -1.34
N THR A 153 12.42 -6.69 -1.10
CA THR A 153 11.82 -6.26 0.17
C THR A 153 10.51 -5.58 -0.13
N ASP A 154 9.46 -6.02 0.58
CA ASP A 154 8.08 -5.63 0.36
C ASP A 154 7.54 -4.86 1.56
N TYR A 155 6.89 -3.73 1.28
CA TYR A 155 6.32 -2.84 2.28
C TYR A 155 4.96 -2.32 1.80
N LEU A 156 3.95 -2.26 2.66
CA LEU A 156 2.60 -1.82 2.33
C LEU A 156 2.16 -0.71 3.28
N ILE A 157 1.62 0.40 2.78
CA ILE A 157 1.10 1.48 3.62
C ILE A 157 -0.12 2.15 2.99
N ASP A 158 -1.05 2.58 3.85
CA ASP A 158 -2.23 3.34 3.45
C ASP A 158 -2.02 4.85 3.66
N PHE A 159 -2.67 5.64 2.81
CA PHE A 159 -2.57 7.09 2.79
C PHE A 159 -3.96 7.76 2.80
N PRO A 160 -4.11 8.88 3.53
CA PRO A 160 -5.35 9.63 3.67
C PRO A 160 -5.51 10.67 2.54
N TYR A 161 -5.16 10.28 1.30
CA TYR A 161 -5.29 11.11 0.10
C TYR A 161 -5.49 10.21 -1.14
N GLU A 162 -5.95 10.81 -2.23
CA GLU A 162 -6.34 10.08 -3.45
C GLU A 162 -5.16 9.48 -4.21
N GLN A 163 -5.45 8.39 -4.93
CA GLN A 163 -4.48 7.65 -5.74
C GLN A 163 -3.75 8.55 -6.75
N GLY A 164 -4.43 9.54 -7.35
CA GLY A 164 -3.81 10.44 -8.32
C GLY A 164 -2.66 11.26 -7.73
N TYR A 165 -2.81 11.77 -6.50
CA TYR A 165 -1.74 12.49 -5.79
C TYR A 165 -0.62 11.55 -5.33
N LEU A 166 -0.97 10.31 -4.93
CA LEU A 166 0.04 9.29 -4.65
C LEU A 166 0.90 9.03 -5.90
N LEU A 167 0.28 8.74 -7.04
CA LEU A 167 0.99 8.46 -8.29
C LEU A 167 1.82 9.66 -8.77
N GLU A 168 1.30 10.89 -8.60
CA GLU A 168 2.03 12.13 -8.88
C GLU A 168 3.32 12.21 -8.06
N ASN A 169 3.23 12.02 -6.75
CA ASN A 169 4.41 12.02 -5.87
C ASN A 169 5.42 10.93 -6.24
N LEU A 170 4.95 9.74 -6.62
CA LEU A 170 5.82 8.64 -7.03
C LEU A 170 6.52 8.90 -8.37
N LEU A 171 5.93 9.70 -9.27
CA LEU A 171 6.48 10.06 -10.58
C LEU A 171 7.35 11.33 -10.56
N ASP A 172 7.49 11.98 -9.41
CA ASP A 172 8.29 13.20 -9.27
C ASP A 172 9.67 12.91 -8.63
N PRO A 173 10.74 12.73 -9.41
CA PRO A 173 12.09 12.61 -8.86
C PRO A 173 12.66 13.94 -8.31
N ALA A 174 12.06 15.10 -8.60
CA ALA A 174 12.62 16.40 -8.25
C ALA A 174 12.50 16.71 -6.75
N HIS A 175 11.40 16.31 -6.10
CA HIS A 175 11.24 16.53 -4.65
C HIS A 175 12.21 15.70 -3.82
N VAL A 176 12.77 14.59 -4.35
CA VAL A 176 13.48 13.58 -3.56
C VAL A 176 14.63 14.18 -2.74
N ASN A 177 15.43 15.07 -3.34
CA ASN A 177 16.54 15.71 -2.63
C ASN A 177 16.08 16.76 -1.60
N ILE A 178 14.87 17.31 -1.74
CA ILE A 178 14.34 18.38 -0.88
C ILE A 178 13.56 17.80 0.30
N SER A 179 12.54 16.98 0.03
CA SER A 179 11.66 16.42 1.06
C SER A 179 12.39 15.37 1.90
N HIS A 180 13.21 14.53 1.26
CA HIS A 180 13.98 13.47 1.93
C HIS A 180 15.39 13.91 2.33
N ASP A 181 15.62 15.23 2.47
CA ASP A 181 16.92 15.79 2.86
C ASP A 181 17.46 15.12 4.14
N ARG A 182 18.69 14.63 4.06
CA ARG A 182 19.43 13.90 5.11
C ARG A 182 18.67 12.69 5.67
N SER A 183 17.77 12.11 4.88
CA SER A 183 17.18 10.81 5.17
C SER A 183 18.25 9.70 5.11
N GLU A 184 17.93 8.54 5.67
CA GLU A 184 18.81 7.37 5.71
C GLU A 184 19.18 6.81 4.32
N PHE A 185 18.61 7.36 3.24
CA PHE A 185 18.82 6.96 1.85
C PHE A 185 19.80 7.87 1.09
N GLY A 186 20.41 8.83 1.77
CA GLY A 186 21.51 9.64 1.21
C GLY A 186 21.06 10.82 0.32
N ALA A 187 19.77 11.13 0.28
CA ALA A 187 19.25 12.33 -0.37
C ALA A 187 19.72 13.59 0.38
N LYS A 188 20.08 14.62 -0.39
CA LYS A 188 20.68 15.85 0.13
C LYS A 188 20.14 17.05 -0.63
N ARG A 189 19.68 18.07 0.09
CA ARG A 189 19.10 19.28 -0.52
C ARG A 189 20.06 19.97 -1.49
N GLU A 190 21.35 19.98 -1.17
CA GLU A 190 22.40 20.53 -2.04
C GLU A 190 22.52 19.83 -3.41
N ASN A 191 22.00 18.61 -3.55
CA ASN A 191 22.00 17.86 -4.80
C ASN A 191 20.77 18.17 -5.69
N ALA A 192 19.83 18.99 -5.21
CA ALA A 192 18.68 19.41 -6.01
C ALA A 192 19.14 20.24 -7.22
N GLN A 193 18.64 19.88 -8.40
CA GLN A 193 19.07 20.46 -9.67
C GLN A 193 18.03 20.23 -10.76
N PRO A 194 18.12 20.95 -11.90
CA PRO A 194 17.27 20.69 -13.06
C PRO A 194 17.43 19.26 -13.58
N LEU A 195 16.32 18.64 -13.93
CA LEU A 195 16.26 17.32 -14.55
C LEU A 195 15.92 17.44 -16.03
N ALA A 196 16.41 16.48 -16.80
CA ALA A 196 16.04 16.29 -18.20
C ALA A 196 15.13 15.07 -18.26
N PHE A 197 13.96 15.24 -18.88
CA PHE A 197 12.98 14.17 -19.08
C PHE A 197 12.87 13.86 -20.57
N GLN A 198 12.66 12.58 -20.89
CA GLN A 198 12.30 12.13 -22.22
C GLN A 198 11.11 11.18 -22.12
N ILE A 199 10.00 11.58 -22.71
CA ILE A 199 8.83 10.74 -22.89
C ILE A 199 9.07 9.85 -24.11
N LEU A 200 9.01 8.54 -23.89
CA LEU A 200 9.25 7.54 -24.93
C LEU A 200 7.95 7.09 -25.57
N GLU A 201 6.88 6.96 -24.78
CA GLU A 201 5.54 6.59 -25.23
C GLU A 201 4.48 7.06 -24.25
N ILE A 202 3.31 7.45 -24.77
CA ILE A 202 2.08 7.63 -24.01
C ILE A 202 0.99 6.81 -24.72
N SER A 203 0.27 5.98 -23.98
CA SER A 203 -0.88 5.22 -24.47
C SER A 203 -1.89 4.97 -23.35
N ALA A 204 -3.03 4.34 -23.67
CA ALA A 204 -3.99 3.89 -22.66
C ALA A 204 -3.36 2.94 -21.61
N ARG A 205 -2.22 2.31 -21.91
CA ARG A 205 -1.49 1.43 -20.97
C ARG A 205 -0.55 2.18 -20.03
N GLY A 206 -0.35 3.49 -20.22
CA GLY A 206 0.43 4.35 -19.33
C GLY A 206 1.45 5.21 -20.07
N ILE A 207 2.55 5.53 -19.39
CA ILE A 207 3.60 6.45 -19.84
C ILE A 207 4.95 5.77 -19.67
N ARG A 208 5.70 5.61 -20.77
CA ARG A 208 7.10 5.16 -20.71
C ARG A 208 8.03 6.35 -20.78
N SER A 209 8.97 6.45 -19.84
CA SER A 209 9.84 7.62 -19.76
C SER A 209 11.21 7.34 -19.17
N GLN A 210 12.11 8.30 -19.35
CA GLN A 210 13.40 8.30 -18.70
C GLN A 210 13.81 9.71 -18.26
N TRP A 211 14.64 9.78 -17.22
CA TRP A 211 15.16 11.03 -16.68
C TRP A 211 16.64 10.92 -16.28
N ARG A 212 17.30 12.08 -16.19
CA ARG A 212 18.68 12.23 -15.68
C ARG A 212 18.93 13.64 -15.17
N ASN A 213 20.05 13.86 -14.48
CA ASN A 213 20.43 15.21 -14.07
C ASN A 213 20.89 16.03 -15.28
N SER A 214 20.29 17.21 -15.50
CA SER A 214 20.62 18.05 -16.66
C SER A 214 22.06 18.59 -16.62
N ARG A 215 22.62 18.78 -15.42
CA ARG A 215 24.00 19.30 -15.26
C ARG A 215 25.08 18.25 -15.57
N ASN A 216 24.71 16.97 -15.68
CA ASN A 216 25.63 15.90 -16.08
C ASN A 216 25.07 15.11 -17.28
N PRO A 217 25.22 15.63 -18.51
CA PRO A 217 24.70 14.97 -19.70
C PRO A 217 25.33 13.60 -20.02
N GLN A 218 26.44 13.23 -19.36
CA GLN A 218 27.08 11.92 -19.50
C GLN A 218 26.49 10.88 -18.53
N GLU A 219 25.67 11.30 -17.58
CA GLU A 219 24.96 10.38 -16.70
C GLU A 219 24.00 9.49 -17.50
N SER A 220 24.02 8.20 -17.20
CA SER A 220 23.09 7.24 -17.77
C SER A 220 21.65 7.59 -17.41
N TRP A 221 20.75 7.37 -18.35
CA TRP A 221 19.32 7.53 -18.13
C TRP A 221 18.82 6.55 -17.07
N LYS A 222 17.90 7.04 -16.23
CA LYS A 222 17.10 6.25 -15.31
C LYS A 222 15.69 6.15 -15.88
N TYR A 223 15.12 4.95 -15.91
CA TYR A 223 13.78 4.74 -16.47
C TYR A 223 12.75 4.89 -15.37
N LEU A 224 11.63 5.54 -15.71
CA LEU A 224 10.53 5.80 -14.82
C LEU A 224 9.23 5.64 -15.61
N ASP A 225 8.64 4.46 -15.49
CA ASP A 225 7.44 4.11 -16.25
C ASP A 225 6.21 4.15 -15.34
N PHE A 226 5.12 4.74 -15.83
CA PHE A 226 3.78 4.55 -15.27
C PHE A 226 3.08 3.49 -16.12
N ILE A 227 2.70 2.38 -15.50
CA ILE A 227 1.90 1.32 -16.11
C ILE A 227 0.51 1.39 -15.47
N ALA A 228 -0.46 1.78 -16.28
CA ALA A 228 -1.80 2.07 -15.83
C ALA A 228 -2.49 0.81 -15.28
N PRO A 229 -3.33 0.95 -14.25
CA PRO A 229 -3.66 2.19 -13.54
C PRO A 229 -2.82 2.44 -12.28
N ASN A 230 -1.88 1.54 -11.93
CA ASN A 230 -1.41 1.47 -10.55
C ASN A 230 0.11 1.34 -10.36
N LEU A 231 0.92 1.03 -11.37
CA LEU A 231 2.34 0.77 -11.17
C LEU A 231 3.21 1.95 -11.63
N VAL A 232 4.05 2.46 -10.74
CA VAL A 232 5.21 3.30 -11.06
C VAL A 232 6.48 2.45 -10.91
N HIS A 233 7.23 2.26 -11.99
CA HIS A 233 8.40 1.38 -12.04
C HIS A 233 9.68 2.15 -12.33
N TYR A 234 10.54 2.26 -11.31
CA TYR A 234 11.89 2.77 -11.45
C TYR A 234 12.85 1.65 -11.82
N ARG A 235 13.58 1.82 -12.93
CA ARG A 235 14.69 0.93 -13.32
C ARG A 235 15.96 1.74 -13.50
N PHE A 236 17.07 1.20 -12.99
CA PHE A 236 18.36 1.86 -13.00
C PHE A 236 19.27 1.24 -14.07
N SER A 237 19.98 2.08 -14.81
CA SER A 237 21.11 1.65 -15.63
C SER A 237 22.28 1.37 -14.70
N LEU A 238 22.73 0.12 -14.62
CA LEU A 238 23.79 -0.32 -13.71
C LEU A 238 25.10 -0.60 -14.47
N PRO A 239 26.28 -0.40 -13.84
CA PRO A 239 27.56 -0.60 -14.52
C PRO A 239 27.81 -2.02 -14.99
N ASN A 240 27.28 -3.01 -14.27
CA ASN A 240 27.37 -4.42 -14.65
C ASN A 240 26.07 -4.83 -15.37
N PRO A 241 26.14 -5.36 -16.60
CA PRO A 241 24.96 -5.75 -17.37
C PRO A 241 24.18 -6.92 -16.75
N HIS A 242 24.79 -7.70 -15.86
CA HIS A 242 24.12 -8.78 -15.13
C HIS A 242 23.45 -8.29 -13.84
N TRP A 243 23.67 -7.05 -13.43
CA TRP A 243 23.01 -6.50 -12.25
C TRP A 243 21.64 -5.96 -12.62
N CYS A 244 20.65 -6.29 -11.79
CA CYS A 244 19.35 -5.67 -11.80
C CYS A 244 19.12 -4.98 -10.45
N ALA A 245 18.49 -3.80 -10.48
CA ALA A 245 17.86 -3.20 -9.32
C ALA A 245 16.73 -2.27 -9.77
N GLY A 246 15.72 -2.15 -8.94
CA GLY A 246 14.59 -1.28 -9.22
C GLY A 246 13.65 -1.14 -8.04
N LEU A 247 12.62 -0.33 -8.28
CA LEU A 247 11.56 -0.04 -7.33
C LEU A 247 10.23 -0.12 -8.08
N ALA A 248 9.39 -1.07 -7.71
CA ALA A 248 8.01 -1.19 -8.19
C ALA A 248 7.08 -0.63 -7.10
N LEU A 249 6.33 0.41 -7.45
CA LEU A 249 5.47 1.17 -6.55
C LEU A 249 4.03 1.07 -7.05
N TYR A 250 3.24 0.24 -6.40
CA TYR A 250 1.84 0.03 -6.77
C TYR A 250 0.92 0.93 -5.94
N GLY A 251 0.45 2.03 -6.51
CA GLY A 251 -0.54 2.91 -5.91
C GLY A 251 -1.95 2.52 -6.35
N ILE A 252 -2.81 2.12 -5.42
CA ILE A 252 -4.22 1.76 -5.67
C ILE A 252 -5.16 2.66 -4.86
N SER A 253 -6.39 2.85 -5.32
CA SER A 253 -7.40 3.57 -4.55
C SER A 253 -8.19 2.61 -3.66
N LEU A 254 -8.27 2.92 -2.36
CA LEU A 254 -9.17 2.22 -1.42
C LEU A 254 -10.57 2.86 -1.41
N GLY A 255 -10.68 4.10 -1.87
CA GLY A 255 -11.90 4.90 -1.83
C GLY A 255 -11.54 6.36 -2.06
N GLN A 256 -12.54 7.23 -2.08
CA GLN A 256 -12.28 8.65 -2.21
C GLN A 256 -11.47 9.15 -1.01
N GLY A 257 -10.43 9.95 -1.26
CA GLY A 257 -9.50 10.41 -0.23
C GLY A 257 -8.68 9.32 0.47
N ARG A 258 -8.66 8.08 -0.06
CA ARG A 258 -7.89 6.96 0.52
C ARG A 258 -7.16 6.17 -0.56
N SER A 259 -5.88 5.95 -0.36
CA SER A 259 -5.04 5.14 -1.26
C SER A 259 -4.15 4.19 -0.48
N ARG A 260 -3.62 3.19 -1.19
CA ARG A 260 -2.66 2.22 -0.67
C ARG A 260 -1.48 2.15 -1.59
N LEU A 261 -0.29 2.05 -1.01
CA LEU A 261 0.96 1.83 -1.71
C LEU A 261 1.54 0.48 -1.32
N LEU A 262 1.81 -0.37 -2.32
CA LEU A 262 2.70 -1.52 -2.18
C LEU A 262 4.04 -1.17 -2.80
N VAL A 263 5.09 -1.21 -1.99
CA VAL A 263 6.48 -0.93 -2.37
C VAL A 263 7.22 -2.24 -2.46
N ARG A 264 7.84 -2.49 -3.61
CA ARG A 264 8.78 -3.60 -3.81
C ARG A 264 10.12 -3.08 -4.30
N ARG A 265 11.14 -3.22 -3.46
CA ARG A 265 12.52 -2.88 -3.82
C ARG A 265 13.31 -4.14 -4.07
N TYR A 266 13.84 -4.29 -5.27
CA TYR A 266 14.51 -5.52 -5.69
C TYR A 266 15.93 -5.25 -6.22
N GLN A 267 16.80 -6.25 -6.08
CA GLN A 267 18.17 -6.25 -6.61
C GLN A 267 18.76 -7.66 -6.61
N ASN A 268 19.75 -7.94 -7.46
CA ASN A 268 20.48 -9.23 -7.44
C ASN A 268 21.97 -9.12 -7.04
N PHE A 269 22.42 -7.94 -6.60
CA PHE A 269 23.78 -7.70 -6.10
C PHE A 269 23.76 -7.21 -4.65
N ALA A 270 24.91 -7.28 -3.97
CA ALA A 270 25.08 -6.90 -2.56
C ALA A 270 24.06 -7.57 -1.60
N VAL A 271 23.61 -8.79 -1.93
CA VAL A 271 22.52 -9.51 -1.26
C VAL A 271 22.81 -9.77 0.23
N ASN A 272 24.05 -10.12 0.56
CA ASN A 272 24.49 -10.42 1.93
C ASN A 272 24.23 -9.26 2.91
N SER A 273 24.23 -8.01 2.45
CA SER A 273 23.97 -6.83 3.30
C SER A 273 22.50 -6.72 3.76
N ARG A 274 21.55 -7.36 3.06
CA ARG A 274 20.13 -7.35 3.39
C ARG A 274 19.68 -8.58 4.18
N GLN A 275 20.33 -9.73 4.01
CA GLN A 275 19.93 -11.00 4.64
C GLN A 275 19.93 -10.95 6.18
N TYR A 276 20.76 -10.09 6.79
CA TYR A 276 20.88 -9.97 8.24
C TYR A 276 20.02 -8.84 8.85
N ARG A 277 19.25 -8.10 8.04
CA ARG A 277 18.36 -7.05 8.55
C ARG A 277 17.00 -7.62 8.90
N TRP A 278 16.53 -7.33 10.10
CA TRP A 278 15.20 -7.74 10.53
C TRP A 278 14.19 -6.93 9.71
N ARG A 279 13.28 -7.58 8.98
CA ARG A 279 12.37 -6.94 8.03
C ARG A 279 11.60 -5.75 8.64
N TRP A 280 11.14 -5.85 9.89
CA TRP A 280 10.46 -4.72 10.54
C TRP A 280 11.38 -3.52 10.83
N LEU A 281 12.68 -3.71 11.04
CA LEU A 281 13.63 -2.58 11.18
C LEU A 281 13.76 -1.82 9.86
N GLU A 282 13.78 -2.55 8.74
CA GLU A 282 13.79 -1.93 7.41
C GLU A 282 12.48 -1.19 7.14
N HIS A 283 11.35 -1.76 7.57
CA HIS A 283 10.05 -1.11 7.46
C HIS A 283 9.99 0.20 8.24
N LEU A 284 10.53 0.25 9.47
CA LEU A 284 10.60 1.51 10.23
C LEU A 284 11.38 2.61 9.50
N ARG A 285 12.40 2.25 8.71
CA ARG A 285 13.12 3.22 7.86
C ARG A 285 12.28 3.65 6.66
N GLN A 286 11.66 2.69 5.98
CA GLN A 286 10.80 2.96 4.83
C GLN A 286 9.59 3.83 5.21
N SER A 287 9.00 3.60 6.39
CA SER A 287 7.91 4.44 6.92
C SER A 287 8.32 5.89 7.05
N ARG A 288 9.54 6.17 7.55
CA ARG A 288 10.01 7.55 7.75
C ARG A 288 10.05 8.34 6.44
N ILE A 289 10.57 7.75 5.36
CA ILE A 289 10.62 8.41 4.04
C ILE A 289 9.19 8.79 3.62
N LEU A 290 8.29 7.81 3.61
CA LEU A 290 6.93 8.00 3.09
C LEU A 290 6.09 8.93 3.97
N GLU A 291 6.45 9.07 5.25
CA GLU A 291 5.81 9.97 6.19
C GLU A 291 6.31 11.41 6.09
N ASP A 292 7.52 11.65 5.56
CA ASP A 292 8.03 13.01 5.31
C ASP A 292 7.16 13.75 4.27
N ASP A 293 6.60 13.04 3.28
CA ASP A 293 5.76 13.61 2.23
C ASP A 293 4.28 13.74 2.63
N LEU A 294 3.83 12.96 3.61
CA LEU A 294 2.40 12.80 3.95
C LEU A 294 1.68 14.13 4.23
N PRO A 295 2.16 15.02 5.11
CA PRO A 295 1.47 16.28 5.40
C PRO A 295 1.42 17.22 4.18
N LEU A 296 2.46 17.20 3.33
CA LEU A 296 2.57 18.05 2.15
C LEU A 296 1.51 17.68 1.12
N ILE A 297 1.42 16.39 0.78
CA ILE A 297 0.47 15.89 -0.22
C ILE A 297 -0.98 16.04 0.28
N GLN A 298 -1.23 15.73 1.56
CA GLN A 298 -2.56 15.90 2.14
C GLN A 298 -3.01 17.37 2.11
N SER A 299 -2.10 18.30 2.46
CA SER A 299 -2.36 19.74 2.34
C SER A 299 -2.64 20.16 0.90
N GLN A 300 -1.84 19.68 -0.06
CA GLN A 300 -1.99 19.98 -1.48
C GLN A 300 -3.37 19.56 -2.00
N GLN A 301 -3.81 18.32 -1.72
CA GLN A 301 -5.13 17.85 -2.10
C GLN A 301 -6.24 18.74 -1.50
N GLN A 302 -6.18 19.02 -0.20
CA GLN A 302 -7.19 19.86 0.46
C GLN A 302 -7.27 21.27 -0.13
N MET A 303 -6.14 21.86 -0.53
CA MET A 303 -6.12 23.18 -1.17
C MET A 303 -6.77 23.14 -2.56
N VAL A 304 -6.48 22.11 -3.36
CA VAL A 304 -7.11 21.93 -4.68
C VAL A 304 -8.61 21.75 -4.53
N GLU A 305 -9.07 20.84 -3.67
CA GLU A 305 -10.50 20.57 -3.44
C GLU A 305 -11.27 21.82 -2.98
N LYS A 306 -10.68 22.61 -2.08
CA LYS A 306 -11.28 23.86 -1.59
C LYS A 306 -11.40 24.92 -2.68
N SER A 307 -10.43 25.00 -3.58
CA SER A 307 -10.43 26.00 -4.66
C SER A 307 -11.53 25.74 -5.69
N ARG A 308 -11.88 24.46 -5.94
CA ARG A 308 -12.74 24.00 -7.04
C ARG A 308 -12.27 24.39 -8.44
N ASP A 309 -11.03 24.87 -8.58
CA ASP A 309 -10.40 25.19 -9.85
C ASP A 309 -9.67 23.97 -10.43
N SER A 310 -9.51 23.96 -11.76
CA SER A 310 -8.69 22.96 -12.45
C SER A 310 -7.21 23.10 -12.08
N LEU A 311 -6.45 22.01 -12.05
CA LEU A 311 -5.00 22.05 -11.79
C LEU A 311 -4.25 22.99 -12.73
N GLN A 312 -4.68 23.12 -13.99
CA GLN A 312 -4.11 24.08 -14.94
C GLN A 312 -4.08 25.53 -14.44
N LYS A 313 -5.06 25.93 -13.61
CA LYS A 313 -5.09 27.30 -13.02
C LYS A 313 -4.26 27.41 -11.75
N LEU A 314 -4.15 26.30 -11.00
CA LEU A 314 -3.53 26.28 -9.68
C LEU A 314 -2.02 26.03 -9.74
N TYR A 315 -1.57 25.23 -10.71
CA TYR A 315 -0.18 24.76 -10.78
C TYR A 315 0.64 25.66 -11.71
N LEU A 316 1.91 25.85 -11.34
CA LEU A 316 2.92 26.52 -12.15
C LEU A 316 4.08 25.55 -12.42
N PRO A 317 3.88 24.56 -13.33
CA PRO A 317 4.87 23.49 -13.53
C PRO A 317 6.11 23.99 -14.27
N LEU A 318 7.27 23.46 -13.89
CA LEU A 318 8.54 23.64 -14.56
C LEU A 318 8.89 22.38 -15.35
N LYS A 319 9.23 22.54 -16.64
CA LYS A 319 9.66 21.40 -17.50
C LYS A 319 10.88 20.64 -16.93
N SER A 320 11.70 21.31 -16.12
CA SER A 320 12.89 20.74 -15.50
C SER A 320 12.65 19.97 -14.20
N SER A 321 11.41 19.88 -13.72
CA SER A 321 11.05 19.09 -12.53
C SER A 321 9.73 18.33 -12.70
N ASP A 322 8.74 18.94 -13.35
CA ASP A 322 7.34 18.50 -13.25
C ASP A 322 6.81 17.85 -14.54
N ALA A 323 7.70 17.52 -15.50
CA ALA A 323 7.27 17.00 -16.80
C ALA A 323 6.38 15.75 -16.66
N LEU A 324 6.77 14.79 -15.83
CA LEU A 324 5.98 13.56 -15.62
C LEU A 324 4.73 13.77 -14.78
N VAL A 325 4.73 14.75 -13.87
CA VAL A 325 3.55 15.17 -13.12
C VAL A 325 2.47 15.64 -14.09
N ILE A 326 2.84 16.51 -15.04
CA ILE A 326 1.93 17.02 -16.05
C ILE A 326 1.46 15.91 -16.99
N GLU A 327 2.36 15.03 -17.45
CA GLU A 327 1.97 13.91 -18.31
C GLU A 327 1.00 12.95 -17.62
N LEU A 328 1.17 12.66 -16.32
CA LEU A 328 0.21 11.87 -15.55
C LEU A 328 -1.17 12.53 -15.51
N ARG A 329 -1.24 13.83 -15.20
CA ARG A 329 -2.51 14.56 -15.11
C ARG A 329 -3.21 14.66 -16.46
N GLN A 330 -2.46 14.84 -17.54
CA GLN A 330 -3.00 14.79 -18.90
C GLN A 330 -3.38 13.38 -19.34
N TRP A 331 -2.70 12.34 -18.83
CA TRP A 331 -3.11 10.96 -19.05
C TRP A 331 -4.49 10.69 -18.45
N PHE A 332 -4.77 11.21 -17.25
CA PHE A 332 -6.13 11.16 -16.68
C PHE A 332 -7.14 11.97 -17.50
N ASP A 333 -6.79 13.13 -18.05
CA ASP A 333 -7.68 13.86 -18.97
C ASP A 333 -8.03 13.03 -20.23
N ARG A 334 -7.08 12.22 -20.74
CA ARG A 334 -7.26 11.43 -21.98
C ARG A 334 -7.96 10.10 -21.75
N TYR A 335 -7.66 9.41 -20.65
CA TYR A 335 -8.02 8.00 -20.44
C TYR A 335 -8.75 7.75 -19.11
N GLY A 336 -8.97 8.80 -18.31
CA GLY A 336 -9.57 8.72 -16.97
C GLY A 336 -11.09 8.52 -16.96
N ASP A 337 -11.76 8.62 -18.10
CA ASP A 337 -13.22 8.67 -18.18
C ASP A 337 -13.96 7.43 -17.66
N SER A 338 -13.30 6.29 -17.54
CA SER A 338 -13.90 5.11 -16.92
C SER A 338 -13.83 5.13 -15.38
N PHE A 339 -12.89 5.87 -14.78
CA PHE A 339 -12.70 5.88 -13.33
C PHE A 339 -13.92 6.49 -12.62
N PRO A 340 -14.28 5.99 -11.42
CA PRO A 340 -15.40 6.55 -10.65
C PRO A 340 -15.11 7.97 -10.17
N TYR A 341 -13.84 8.27 -9.90
CA TYR A 341 -13.34 9.60 -9.59
C TYR A 341 -11.88 9.72 -10.05
N TYR A 342 -11.48 10.91 -10.49
CA TYR A 342 -10.11 11.24 -10.84
C TYR A 342 -9.92 12.77 -10.89
N GLN A 343 -8.67 13.20 -10.77
CA GLN A 343 -8.26 14.60 -10.98
C GLN A 343 -7.24 14.65 -12.12
N GLY A 344 -7.68 15.12 -13.28
CA GLY A 344 -6.83 15.40 -14.43
C GLY A 344 -6.24 16.82 -14.38
N TYR A 345 -5.59 17.25 -15.45
CA TYR A 345 -4.96 18.58 -15.51
C TYR A 345 -6.00 19.68 -15.75
N THR A 346 -6.94 19.39 -16.64
CA THR A 346 -8.02 20.30 -17.05
C THR A 346 -9.41 19.77 -16.67
N SER A 347 -9.54 18.46 -16.53
CA SER A 347 -10.79 17.78 -16.17
C SER A 347 -10.73 17.20 -14.76
N GLN A 348 -11.90 16.95 -14.19
CA GLN A 348 -12.04 16.24 -12.92
C GLN A 348 -13.36 15.47 -12.92
N ARG A 349 -13.36 14.33 -12.26
CA ARG A 349 -14.58 13.63 -11.86
C ARG A 349 -14.51 13.43 -10.36
N THR A 350 -15.39 14.10 -9.65
CA THR A 350 -15.51 13.98 -8.19
C THR A 350 -16.88 13.43 -7.84
N THR A 351 -16.91 12.59 -6.81
CA THR A 351 -18.13 12.25 -6.06
C THR A 351 -18.11 13.00 -4.74
N ALA A 352 -19.22 13.10 -4.01
CA ALA A 352 -19.18 13.65 -2.66
C ALA A 352 -18.24 12.79 -1.80
N ILE A 353 -17.20 13.39 -1.21
CA ILE A 353 -16.30 12.69 -0.28
C ILE A 353 -17.17 12.24 0.89
N ASP A 354 -17.24 10.92 1.10
CA ASP A 354 -17.80 10.38 2.32
C ASP A 354 -16.84 10.68 3.48
N LEU A 355 -17.11 11.78 4.19
CA LEU A 355 -16.34 12.23 5.35
C LEU A 355 -16.64 11.40 6.61
N SER A 356 -17.49 10.38 6.55
CA SER A 356 -17.94 9.64 7.73
C SER A 356 -16.85 8.78 8.39
N ASP A 357 -15.77 8.47 7.66
CA ASP A 357 -14.66 7.66 8.17
C ASP A 357 -13.31 8.19 7.61
N PRO A 358 -12.58 9.08 8.29
CA PRO A 358 -11.24 9.49 7.87
C PRO A 358 -10.20 8.44 8.28
N LEU A 359 -9.24 8.13 7.39
CA LEU A 359 -8.16 7.20 7.73
C LEU A 359 -7.28 7.82 8.84
N PRO A 360 -7.02 7.10 9.95
CA PRO A 360 -6.13 7.61 10.99
C PRO A 360 -4.72 7.89 10.45
N LEU A 361 -4.10 8.97 10.90
CA LEU A 361 -2.75 9.38 10.45
C LEU A 361 -1.62 8.54 11.05
N ASP A 362 -1.91 7.77 12.09
CA ASP A 362 -0.94 7.00 12.84
C ASP A 362 -0.35 5.82 12.02
N ARG A 363 0.87 5.40 12.35
CA ARG A 363 1.55 4.31 11.61
C ARG A 363 0.89 2.96 11.87
N TYR A 364 0.28 2.76 13.04
CA TYR A 364 -0.31 1.48 13.38
C TYR A 364 -1.44 1.14 12.41
N SER A 365 -2.38 2.07 12.26
CA SER A 365 -3.55 1.96 11.38
C SER A 365 -3.17 1.87 9.90
N ARG A 366 -2.11 2.59 9.47
CA ARG A 366 -1.72 2.67 8.05
C ARG A 366 -0.77 1.58 7.59
N HIS A 367 0.03 0.98 8.47
CA HIS A 367 1.04 -0.01 8.11
C HIS A 367 1.05 -1.23 9.05
N THR A 368 1.21 -1.02 10.35
CA THR A 368 1.52 -2.12 11.30
C THR A 368 0.45 -3.20 11.29
N VAL A 369 -0.84 -2.84 11.24
CA VAL A 369 -1.95 -3.81 11.17
C VAL A 369 -1.95 -4.63 9.88
N HIS A 370 -1.36 -4.10 8.80
CA HIS A 370 -1.33 -4.76 7.49
C HIS A 370 -0.07 -5.59 7.27
N CYS A 371 0.97 -5.43 8.10
CA CYS A 371 2.24 -6.15 7.96
C CYS A 371 2.45 -7.17 9.08
N ARG A 372 2.55 -8.45 8.72
CA ARG A 372 2.69 -9.56 9.68
C ARG A 372 3.93 -9.41 10.54
N THR A 373 5.04 -9.01 9.94
CA THR A 373 6.30 -8.84 10.67
C THR A 373 6.23 -7.67 11.66
N CYS A 374 5.63 -6.54 11.28
CA CYS A 374 5.52 -5.37 12.15
C CYS A 374 4.48 -5.57 13.25
N SER A 375 3.33 -6.17 12.95
CA SER A 375 2.33 -6.54 13.96
C SER A 375 2.92 -7.51 14.99
N ALA A 376 3.58 -8.59 14.56
CA ALA A 376 4.22 -9.53 15.48
C ALA A 376 5.32 -8.87 16.34
N ALA A 377 6.13 -7.98 15.73
CA ALA A 377 7.14 -7.23 16.48
C ALA A 377 6.49 -6.30 17.53
N HIS A 378 5.41 -5.60 17.17
CA HIS A 378 4.64 -4.76 18.09
C HIS A 378 4.05 -5.56 19.25
N GLU A 379 3.39 -6.69 18.97
CA GLU A 379 2.85 -7.59 20.01
C GLU A 379 3.94 -8.12 20.94
N ASN A 380 5.10 -8.51 20.39
CA ASN A 380 6.24 -8.94 21.18
C ASN A 380 6.75 -7.83 22.10
N MET A 381 6.77 -6.57 21.65
CA MET A 381 7.12 -5.42 22.50
C MET A 381 6.08 -5.19 23.61
N VAL A 382 4.79 -5.40 23.33
CA VAL A 382 3.73 -5.33 24.35
C VAL A 382 3.93 -6.41 25.42
N LYS A 383 4.10 -7.68 25.01
CA LYS A 383 4.34 -8.82 25.92
C LYS A 383 5.61 -8.63 26.74
N THR A 384 6.70 -8.22 26.09
CA THR A 384 7.99 -7.95 26.76
C THR A 384 7.85 -6.88 27.84
N LYS A 385 7.16 -5.78 27.55
CA LYS A 385 6.89 -4.72 28.53
C LYS A 385 6.10 -5.26 29.74
N GLN A 386 5.03 -6.01 29.50
CA GLN A 386 4.18 -6.56 30.57
C GLN A 386 4.96 -7.54 31.46
N ILE A 387 5.68 -8.49 30.85
CA ILE A 387 6.51 -9.46 31.58
C ILE A 387 7.59 -8.75 32.39
N ALA A 388 8.28 -7.77 31.80
CA ALA A 388 9.34 -7.04 32.48
C ALA A 388 8.82 -6.21 33.67
N ILE A 389 7.63 -5.60 33.56
CA ILE A 389 6.98 -4.91 34.69
C ILE A 389 6.65 -5.92 35.81
N LEU A 390 6.03 -7.06 35.48
CA LEU A 390 5.67 -8.08 36.47
C LEU A 390 6.91 -8.65 37.18
N MET A 391 7.97 -8.97 36.42
CA MET A 391 9.25 -9.41 36.97
C MET A 391 9.87 -8.33 37.86
N GLY A 392 9.84 -7.06 37.44
CA GLY A 392 10.35 -5.95 38.22
C GLY A 392 9.64 -5.80 39.57
N ILE A 393 8.31 -5.92 39.58
CA ILE A 393 7.49 -5.89 40.81
C ILE A 393 7.85 -7.08 41.71
N LEU A 394 7.92 -8.30 41.17
CA LEU A 394 8.25 -9.50 41.94
C LEU A 394 9.66 -9.41 42.57
N LEU A 395 10.64 -8.94 41.80
CA LEU A 395 12.01 -8.76 42.27
C LEU A 395 12.12 -7.65 43.32
N ALA A 396 11.37 -6.56 43.17
CA ALA A 396 11.30 -5.51 44.18
C ALA A 396 10.68 -6.03 45.50
N LEU A 397 9.61 -6.84 45.42
CA LEU A 397 9.02 -7.49 46.59
C LEU A 397 10.00 -8.46 47.25
N LEU A 398 10.73 -9.28 46.48
CA LEU A 398 11.78 -10.14 47.00
C LEU A 398 12.90 -9.35 47.70
N ALA A 399 13.28 -8.19 47.17
CA ALA A 399 14.26 -7.32 47.81
C ALA A 399 13.76 -6.75 49.15
N ILE A 400 12.47 -6.44 49.26
CA ILE A 400 11.85 -5.95 50.51
C ILE A 400 11.79 -7.07 51.56
N LEU A 401 11.49 -8.30 51.15
CA LEU A 401 11.39 -9.46 52.04
C LEU A 401 12.75 -10.05 52.44
N SER A 402 13.82 -9.68 51.74
CA SER A 402 15.17 -10.17 52.01
C SER A 402 15.81 -9.47 53.23
N PRO A 403 16.68 -10.17 53.98
CA PRO A 403 17.42 -9.56 55.09
C PRO A 403 18.20 -8.32 54.65
N ASN A 404 18.20 -7.31 55.51
CA ASN A 404 18.82 -6.01 55.22
C ASN A 404 20.34 -6.18 54.98
N GLN A 405 20.85 -5.55 53.92
CA GLN A 405 22.25 -5.65 53.44
C GLN A 405 22.69 -7.06 52.99
N SER A 406 21.76 -7.97 52.71
CA SER A 406 22.11 -9.25 52.09
C SER A 406 22.47 -9.10 50.60
N ILE A 407 23.35 -9.97 50.11
CA ILE A 407 23.67 -10.04 48.66
C ILE A 407 22.41 -10.33 47.82
N TYR A 408 21.46 -11.07 48.37
CA TYR A 408 20.16 -11.36 47.75
C TYR A 408 19.28 -10.12 47.59
N GLN A 409 19.26 -9.23 48.58
CA GLN A 409 18.56 -7.95 48.50
C GLN A 409 19.14 -7.06 47.38
N ILE A 410 20.47 -6.91 47.35
CA ILE A 410 21.16 -6.07 46.36
C ILE A 410 20.95 -6.63 44.95
N THR A 411 21.11 -7.94 44.76
CA THR A 411 20.92 -8.59 43.45
C THR A 411 19.48 -8.48 42.96
N ALA A 412 18.49 -8.73 43.83
CA ALA A 412 17.07 -8.56 43.48
C ALA A 412 16.75 -7.12 43.05
N LEU A 413 17.30 -6.11 43.74
CA LEU A 413 17.12 -4.71 43.37
C LEU A 413 17.75 -4.38 41.99
N ILE A 414 18.96 -4.87 41.71
CA ILE A 414 19.62 -4.68 40.41
C ILE A 414 18.77 -5.28 39.28
N PHE A 415 18.28 -6.50 39.44
CA PHE A 415 17.44 -7.13 38.43
C PHE A 415 16.07 -6.45 38.30
N ALA A 416 15.51 -5.90 39.38
CA ALA A 416 14.27 -5.11 39.30
C ALA A 416 14.48 -3.83 38.46
N ILE A 417 15.61 -3.13 38.65
CA ILE A 417 15.97 -1.95 37.84
C ILE A 417 16.19 -2.34 36.38
N LEU A 418 16.89 -3.45 36.12
CA LEU A 418 17.10 -3.95 34.76
C LEU A 418 15.76 -4.29 34.08
N ALA A 419 14.84 -4.93 34.80
CA ALA A 419 13.51 -5.25 34.29
C ALA A 419 12.73 -3.96 33.95
N LEU A 420 12.81 -2.93 34.79
CA LEU A 420 12.21 -1.62 34.48
C LEU A 420 12.85 -0.98 33.22
N ALA A 421 14.17 -1.04 33.08
CA ALA A 421 14.87 -0.54 31.89
C ALA A 421 14.44 -1.28 30.61
N ILE A 422 14.27 -2.60 30.67
CA ILE A 422 13.72 -3.41 29.57
C ILE A 422 12.29 -2.98 29.24
N ALA A 423 11.44 -2.76 30.24
CA ALA A 423 10.07 -2.30 30.03
C ALA A 423 10.01 -0.93 29.34
N ILE A 424 10.89 0.00 29.72
CA ILE A 424 11.02 1.32 29.09
C ILE A 424 11.49 1.19 27.65
N ALA A 425 12.53 0.39 27.39
CA ALA A 425 13.06 0.15 26.05
C ALA A 425 12.03 -0.52 25.11
N ALA A 426 11.30 -1.52 25.63
CA ALA A 426 10.20 -2.17 24.91
C ALA A 426 9.08 -1.18 24.60
N ASN A 427 8.67 -0.34 25.56
CA ASN A 427 7.66 0.68 25.33
C ASN A 427 8.11 1.73 24.29
N TYR A 428 9.35 2.19 24.36
CA TYR A 428 9.93 3.12 23.39
C TYR A 428 9.99 2.52 21.98
N THR A 429 10.31 1.23 21.87
CA THR A 429 10.32 0.53 20.57
C THR A 429 8.90 0.29 20.07
N ARG A 430 7.96 -0.08 20.93
CA ARG A 430 6.53 -0.23 20.61
C ARG A 430 5.95 1.04 19.99
N THR A 431 6.24 2.21 20.56
CA THR A 431 5.69 3.48 20.03
C THR A 431 6.18 3.81 18.62
N LYS A 432 7.31 3.24 18.18
CA LYS A 432 7.77 3.31 16.78
C LYS A 432 6.92 2.48 15.82
N PHE A 433 6.03 1.61 16.27
CA PHE A 433 5.05 0.97 15.39
C PHE A 433 3.71 1.69 15.38
N GLU A 434 3.54 2.70 16.24
CA GLU A 434 2.28 3.40 16.46
C GLU A 434 2.32 4.83 15.91
N ARG A 435 3.36 5.59 16.28
CA ARG A 435 3.41 7.03 16.02
C ARG A 435 4.05 7.34 14.68
N THR A 436 3.43 8.22 13.91
CA THR A 436 3.99 8.80 12.70
C THR A 436 5.31 9.51 12.99
N HIS A 437 6.23 9.50 12.02
CA HIS A 437 7.46 10.25 12.10
C HIS A 437 7.16 11.73 11.96
N GLU A 438 7.61 12.53 12.92
CA GLU A 438 7.62 13.97 12.82
C GLU A 438 9.06 14.42 12.58
N LYS A 439 9.30 14.98 11.40
CA LYS A 439 10.57 15.60 11.08
C LYS A 439 10.72 16.82 12.00
N LYS A 440 11.63 16.75 12.97
CA LYS A 440 11.97 17.92 13.79
C LYS A 440 12.47 18.99 12.83
N ALA A 441 11.79 20.14 12.78
CA ALA A 441 12.26 21.28 12.00
C ALA A 441 13.71 21.55 12.40
N HIS A 442 14.63 21.36 11.46
CA HIS A 442 16.00 21.80 11.65
C HIS A 442 15.97 23.33 11.59
N THR A 443 15.72 23.97 12.72
CA THR A 443 15.95 25.40 12.93
C THR A 443 17.46 25.63 12.93
N LYS A 444 18.12 25.43 11.79
CA LYS A 444 19.36 26.12 11.49
C LYS A 444 18.93 27.37 10.73
N LEU A 445 18.61 28.41 11.52
CA LEU A 445 18.79 29.78 11.06
C LEU A 445 20.24 29.88 10.59
N GLN A 446 20.42 30.06 9.28
CA GLN A 446 21.65 30.61 8.71
C GLN A 446 21.37 32.06 8.35
#